data_AF-A0ABD5HP09-F1
#
_entry.id   AF-A0ABD5HP09-F1
#
_cell.length_a   1.000
_cell.length_b   1.000
_cell.length_c   1.000
_cell.angle_alpha   90.00
_cell.angle_beta   90.00
_cell.angle_gamma   90.00
#
_symmetry.space_group_name_H-M   'P 1'
#
loop_
_entity.id
_entity.type
_entity.pdbx_description
1 polymer ?
#
loop_
_entity_poly.entity_id
_entity_poly.type
_entity_poly.pdbx_seq_one_letter_code
_entity_poly.pdbx_strand_id
1 'polypeptide(L)'
;MNKAALVMIIGILGCGKAFAATELQLQQKRVMHFCANASLPLLIAGTTYANTSDNGRPEKERVAILKNAVVSSTAYSMASPGVQRAMMSVVEDIADPKELALHQKEVRRLGASYLSDSGVTWASKTVSPFTAWCNFNRFES
;
A
#
# COMPACT_ATOMS: atom_id res chain seq x y z
N MET A 1 -30.06 -12.66 48.32
CA MET A 1 -29.06 -12.27 47.30
C MET A 1 -29.77 -11.70 46.10
N ASN A 2 -29.68 -10.39 45.88
CA ASN A 2 -30.44 -9.66 44.86
C ASN A 2 -29.91 -9.97 43.44
N LYS A 3 -30.66 -10.76 42.67
CA LYS A 3 -30.38 -11.09 41.26
C LYS A 3 -30.16 -9.84 40.38
N ALA A 4 -30.76 -8.70 40.74
CA ALA A 4 -30.60 -7.43 40.04
C ALA A 4 -29.17 -6.85 40.11
N ALA A 5 -28.44 -7.06 41.22
CA ALA A 5 -27.07 -6.57 41.36
C ALA A 5 -26.08 -7.33 40.47
N LEU A 6 -26.33 -8.63 40.26
CA LEU A 6 -25.47 -9.48 39.43
C LEU A 6 -25.60 -9.14 37.93
N VAL A 7 -26.82 -8.85 37.46
CA VAL A 7 -27.09 -8.47 36.06
C VAL A 7 -26.46 -7.11 35.71
N MET A 8 -26.46 -6.17 36.65
CA MET A 8 -25.88 -4.84 36.46
C MET A 8 -24.34 -4.90 36.34
N ILE A 9 -23.69 -5.78 37.11
CA ILE A 9 -22.23 -5.99 37.05
C ILE A 9 -21.82 -6.68 35.73
N ILE A 10 -22.60 -7.63 35.24
CA ILE A 10 -22.34 -8.32 33.95
C ILE A 10 -22.51 -7.36 32.76
N GLY A 11 -23.51 -6.47 32.80
CA GLY A 11 -23.72 -5.47 31.74
C GLY A 11 -22.58 -4.46 31.60
N ILE A 12 -21.98 -4.03 32.71
CA ILE A 12 -20.88 -3.05 32.72
C ILE A 12 -19.56 -3.70 32.23
N LEU A 13 -19.28 -4.96 32.63
CA LEU A 13 -18.10 -5.71 32.19
C LEU A 13 -18.16 -6.14 30.71
N GLY A 14 -19.36 -6.38 30.17
CA GLY A 14 -19.57 -6.71 28.75
C GLY A 14 -19.42 -5.51 27.83
N CYS A 15 -19.94 -4.35 28.22
CA CYS A 15 -19.84 -3.12 27.42
C CYS A 15 -18.39 -2.66 27.23
N GLY A 16 -17.56 -2.64 28.28
CA GLY A 16 -16.16 -2.19 28.15
C GLY A 16 -15.34 -2.96 27.12
N LYS A 17 -15.56 -4.28 27.01
CA LYS A 17 -14.90 -5.14 26.02
C LYS A 17 -15.47 -4.97 24.61
N ALA A 18 -16.79 -4.81 24.49
CA ALA A 18 -17.45 -4.56 23.22
C ALA A 18 -17.08 -3.18 22.64
N PHE A 19 -17.05 -2.13 23.46
CA PHE A 19 -16.60 -0.79 23.06
C PHE A 19 -15.12 -0.78 22.68
N ALA A 20 -14.25 -1.44 23.45
CA ALA A 20 -12.84 -1.57 23.10
C ALA A 20 -12.62 -2.35 21.78
N ALA A 21 -13.41 -3.39 21.53
CA ALA A 21 -13.37 -4.12 20.26
C ALA A 21 -13.85 -3.26 19.08
N THR A 22 -14.92 -2.49 19.25
CA THR A 22 -15.44 -1.58 18.23
C THR A 22 -14.45 -0.45 17.91
N GLU A 23 -13.84 0.16 18.93
CA GLU A 23 -12.83 1.20 18.71
C GLU A 23 -11.59 0.63 18.02
N LEU A 24 -11.14 -0.57 18.40
CA LEU A 24 -10.04 -1.25 17.73
C LEU A 24 -10.36 -1.56 16.26
N GLN A 25 -11.59 -1.95 15.95
CA GLN A 25 -12.04 -2.15 14.56
C GLN A 25 -12.07 -0.84 13.77
N LEU A 26 -12.53 0.25 14.37
CA LEU A 26 -12.58 1.56 13.73
C LEU A 26 -11.17 2.09 13.44
N GLN A 27 -10.27 1.96 14.41
CA GLN A 27 -8.83 2.22 14.27
C GLN A 27 -8.22 1.40 13.13
N GLN A 28 -8.46 0.09 13.09
CA GLN A 28 -7.95 -0.76 12.01
C GLN A 28 -8.47 -0.34 10.63
N LYS A 29 -9.74 0.10 10.55
CA LYS A 29 -10.32 0.61 9.31
C LYS A 29 -9.64 1.90 8.83
N ARG A 30 -9.33 2.82 9.75
CA ARG A 30 -8.58 4.06 9.43
C ARG A 30 -7.18 3.75 8.92
N VAL A 31 -6.46 2.86 9.60
CA VAL A 31 -5.13 2.38 9.17
C VAL A 31 -5.19 1.79 7.77
N MET A 32 -6.10 0.84 7.52
CA MET A 32 -6.22 0.20 6.20
C MET A 32 -6.53 1.22 5.11
N HIS A 33 -7.42 2.19 5.40
CA HIS A 33 -7.77 3.24 4.45
C HIS A 33 -6.59 4.17 4.16
N PHE A 34 -5.88 4.62 5.19
CA PHE A 34 -4.67 5.44 5.03
C PHE A 34 -3.61 4.71 4.22
N CYS A 35 -3.29 3.46 4.58
CA CYS A 35 -2.26 2.67 3.91
C CYS A 35 -2.63 2.32 2.47
N ALA A 36 -3.91 2.06 2.18
CA ALA A 36 -4.39 1.89 0.81
C ALA A 36 -4.22 3.18 -0.01
N ASN A 37 -4.57 4.33 0.57
CA ASN A 37 -4.41 5.63 -0.09
C ASN A 37 -2.94 6.00 -0.33
N ALA A 38 -2.05 5.68 0.61
CA ALA A 38 -0.61 5.85 0.44
C ALA A 38 -0.03 4.90 -0.64
N SER A 39 -0.60 3.71 -0.78
CA SER A 39 -0.16 2.71 -1.77
C SER A 39 -0.65 3.01 -3.18
N LEU A 40 -1.81 3.67 -3.33
CA LEU A 40 -2.43 3.94 -4.62
C LEU A 40 -1.52 4.71 -5.62
N PRO A 41 -0.89 5.85 -5.28
CA PRO A 41 0.00 6.52 -6.21
C PRO A 41 1.20 5.65 -6.59
N LEU A 42 1.71 4.82 -5.68
CA LEU A 42 2.80 3.88 -5.97
C LEU A 42 2.35 2.80 -6.97
N LEU A 43 1.14 2.24 -6.80
CA LEU A 43 0.58 1.25 -7.74
C LEU A 43 0.39 1.83 -9.14
N ILE A 44 -0.14 3.04 -9.24
CA ILE A 44 -0.32 3.76 -10.51
C ILE A 44 1.05 4.00 -11.16
N ALA A 45 2.02 4.48 -10.37
CA ALA A 45 3.36 4.79 -10.84
C ALA A 45 4.08 3.52 -11.33
N GLY A 46 4.02 2.41 -10.57
CA GLY A 46 4.61 1.13 -10.96
C GLY A 46 4.00 0.51 -12.21
N THR A 47 2.67 0.59 -12.34
CA THR A 47 1.96 0.13 -13.54
C THR A 47 2.37 0.96 -14.76
N THR A 48 2.42 2.29 -14.60
CA THR A 48 2.80 3.22 -15.67
C THR A 48 4.26 3.01 -16.10
N TYR A 49 5.17 2.81 -15.15
CA TYR A 49 6.58 2.58 -15.45
C TYR A 49 6.79 1.29 -16.23
N ALA A 50 6.13 0.20 -15.84
CA ALA A 50 6.17 -1.07 -16.55
C ALA A 50 5.59 -0.94 -17.97
N ASN A 51 4.47 -0.25 -18.14
CA ASN A 51 3.82 -0.09 -19.46
C ASN A 51 4.57 0.85 -20.40
N THR A 52 5.50 1.65 -19.88
CA THR A 52 6.29 2.60 -20.68
C THR A 52 7.74 2.16 -20.86
N SER A 53 8.12 0.96 -20.40
CA SER A 53 9.49 0.46 -20.55
C SER A 53 9.95 0.30 -21.98
N ASP A 54 9.02 -0.03 -22.86
CA ASP A 54 9.33 -0.38 -24.24
C ASP A 54 9.15 0.80 -25.21
N ASN A 55 8.76 1.98 -24.68
CA ASN A 55 8.39 3.15 -25.49
C ASN A 55 9.60 4.01 -25.94
N GLY A 56 10.83 3.53 -25.77
CA GLY A 56 12.05 4.21 -26.23
C GLY A 56 12.43 5.49 -25.47
N ARG A 57 11.70 5.87 -24.41
CA ARG A 57 12.07 7.03 -23.57
C ARG A 57 13.33 6.75 -22.77
N PRO A 58 14.23 7.74 -22.60
CA PRO A 58 15.38 7.60 -21.73
C PRO A 58 14.96 7.19 -20.31
N GLU A 59 15.68 6.24 -19.72
CA GLU A 59 15.39 5.72 -18.39
C GLU A 59 15.28 6.83 -17.34
N LYS A 60 16.20 7.80 -17.37
CA LYS A 60 16.19 8.97 -16.48
C LYS A 60 14.88 9.76 -16.53
N GLU A 61 14.29 9.90 -17.72
CA GLU A 61 13.02 10.61 -17.90
C GLU A 61 11.86 9.79 -17.30
N ARG A 62 11.86 8.47 -17.54
CA ARG A 62 10.85 7.56 -16.97
C ARG A 62 10.88 7.56 -15.44
N VAL A 63 12.07 7.52 -14.85
CA VAL A 63 12.26 7.61 -13.39
C VAL A 63 11.79 8.96 -12.84
N ALA A 64 12.05 10.06 -13.55
CA ALA A 64 11.58 11.38 -13.15
C ALA A 64 10.04 11.48 -13.16
N ILE A 65 9.40 10.94 -14.20
CA ILE A 65 7.93 10.89 -14.30
C ILE A 65 7.34 10.05 -13.16
N LEU A 66 7.90 8.87 -12.91
CA LEU A 66 7.52 7.99 -11.81
C LEU A 66 7.58 8.72 -10.47
N LYS A 67 8.71 9.35 -10.17
CA LYS A 67 8.91 10.11 -8.92
C LYS A 67 7.93 11.27 -8.80
N ASN A 68 7.74 12.05 -9.87
CA ASN A 68 6.83 13.19 -9.86
C ASN A 68 5.37 12.77 -9.65
N ALA A 69 4.94 11.65 -10.23
CA ALA A 69 3.59 11.12 -10.03
C ALA A 69 3.31 10.79 -8.56
N VAL A 70 4.31 10.27 -7.84
CA VAL A 70 4.17 9.95 -6.41
C VAL A 70 4.22 11.21 -5.55
N VAL A 71 5.23 12.07 -5.75
CA VAL A 71 5.45 13.27 -4.92
C VAL A 71 4.33 14.31 -5.07
N SER A 72 3.70 14.39 -6.24
CA SER A 72 2.56 15.28 -6.49
C SER A 72 1.23 14.77 -5.92
N SER A 73 1.18 13.54 -5.41
CA SER A 73 -0.05 12.96 -4.87
C SER A 73 -0.40 13.56 -3.49
N THR A 74 -1.70 13.76 -3.26
CA THR A 74 -2.21 14.19 -1.94
C THR A 74 -1.80 13.23 -0.82
N ALA A 75 -1.76 11.92 -1.12
CA ALA A 75 -1.34 10.91 -0.15
C ALA A 75 0.11 11.11 0.30
N TYR A 76 1.02 11.46 -0.63
CA TYR A 76 2.41 11.77 -0.27
C TYR A 76 2.51 13.06 0.55
N SER A 77 1.79 14.13 0.18
CA SER A 77 1.84 15.39 0.91
C SER A 77 1.29 15.30 2.34
N MET A 78 0.31 14.43 2.56
CA MET A 78 -0.29 14.22 3.88
C MET A 78 0.44 13.16 4.73
N ALA A 79 1.32 12.37 4.11
CA ALA A 79 2.07 11.35 4.82
C ALA A 79 3.12 11.95 5.76
N SER A 80 3.39 11.27 6.86
CA SER A 80 4.50 11.62 7.74
C SER A 80 5.84 11.51 7.01
N PRO A 81 6.89 12.23 7.45
CA PRO A 81 8.21 12.14 6.82
C PRO A 81 8.77 10.71 6.76
N GLY A 82 8.43 9.86 7.74
CA GLY A 82 8.81 8.44 7.74
C GLY A 82 8.12 7.65 6.62
N VAL A 83 6.82 7.86 6.44
CA VAL A 83 6.05 7.23 5.37
C VAL A 83 6.48 7.76 3.99
N GLN A 84 6.75 9.06 3.85
CA GLN A 84 7.27 9.65 2.61
C GLN A 84 8.59 9.00 2.17
N ARG A 85 9.54 8.79 3.10
CA ARG A 85 10.80 8.08 2.79
C ARG A 85 10.55 6.65 2.35
N ALA A 86 9.65 5.93 3.02
CA ALA A 86 9.28 4.57 2.63
C ALA A 86 8.63 4.54 1.24
N MET A 87 7.72 5.48 0.92
CA MET A 87 7.16 5.62 -0.42
C MET A 87 8.25 5.87 -1.48
N MET A 88 9.25 6.71 -1.17
CA MET A 88 10.36 6.96 -2.09
C MET A 88 11.29 5.75 -2.28
N SER A 89 11.48 4.93 -1.25
CA SER A 89 12.18 3.65 -1.39
C SER A 89 11.46 2.72 -2.37
N VAL A 90 10.12 2.66 -2.32
CA VAL A 90 9.33 1.86 -3.28
C VAL A 90 9.44 2.42 -4.70
N VAL A 91 9.53 3.74 -4.85
CA VAL A 91 9.79 4.36 -6.17
C VAL A 91 11.12 3.89 -6.75
N GLU A 92 12.15 3.74 -5.92
CA GLU A 92 13.45 3.21 -6.34
C GLU A 92 13.34 1.73 -6.74
N ASP A 93 12.62 0.91 -5.96
CA ASP A 93 12.38 -0.50 -6.29
C ASP A 93 11.60 -0.67 -7.60
N ILE A 94 10.59 0.16 -7.83
CA ILE A 94 9.82 0.18 -9.09
C ILE A 94 10.72 0.53 -10.28
N ALA A 95 11.67 1.44 -10.06
CA ALA A 95 12.55 2.01 -11.07
C ALA A 95 13.72 1.09 -11.46
N ASP A 96 13.77 -0.15 -11.00
CA ASP A 96 14.81 -1.11 -11.40
C ASP A 96 14.44 -1.81 -12.74
N PRO A 97 15.10 -1.47 -13.86
CA PRO A 97 14.78 -2.06 -15.15
C PRO A 97 15.19 -3.54 -15.27
N LYS A 98 16.21 -3.97 -14.51
CA LYS A 98 16.69 -5.37 -14.56
C LYS A 98 15.68 -6.28 -13.85
N GLU A 99 15.24 -5.87 -12.67
CA GLU A 99 14.23 -6.63 -11.91
C GLU A 99 12.87 -6.65 -12.63
N LEU A 100 12.48 -5.54 -13.27
CA LEU A 100 11.28 -5.52 -14.11
C LEU A 100 11.38 -6.54 -15.26
N ALA A 101 12.50 -6.57 -15.99
CA ALA A 101 12.69 -7.49 -17.11
C ALA A 101 12.69 -8.96 -16.66
N LEU A 102 13.32 -9.26 -15.52
CA LEU A 102 13.30 -10.60 -14.91
C LEU A 102 11.87 -11.01 -14.52
N HIS A 103 11.12 -10.10 -13.89
CA HIS A 103 9.73 -10.35 -13.50
C HIS A 103 8.84 -10.62 -14.71
N GLN A 104 8.92 -9.79 -15.75
CA GLN A 104 8.14 -9.97 -16.99
C GLN A 104 8.46 -11.31 -17.68
N LYS A 105 9.75 -11.68 -17.73
CA LYS A 105 10.18 -12.98 -18.27
C LYS A 105 9.56 -14.15 -17.50
N GLU A 106 9.54 -14.07 -16.17
CA GLU A 106 8.98 -15.13 -15.33
C GLU A 106 7.45 -15.22 -15.47
N VAL A 107 6.74 -14.09 -15.45
CA VAL A 107 5.28 -14.07 -15.64
C VAL A 107 4.89 -14.61 -17.02
N ARG A 108 5.65 -14.28 -18.07
CA ARG A 108 5.47 -14.86 -19.41
C ARG A 108 5.75 -16.37 -19.44
N ARG A 109 6.78 -16.85 -18.73
CA ARG A 109 7.09 -18.28 -18.60
C ARG A 109 5.94 -19.07 -17.98
N LEU A 110 5.19 -18.46 -17.07
CA LEU A 110 4.00 -19.05 -16.43
C LEU A 110 2.74 -19.01 -17.31
N GLY A 111 2.83 -18.54 -18.56
CA GLY A 111 1.70 -18.46 -19.49
C GLY A 111 0.77 -17.26 -19.25
N ALA A 112 1.16 -16.31 -18.39
CA ALA A 112 0.36 -15.15 -18.03
C ALA A 112 0.86 -13.86 -18.69
N SER A 113 1.15 -13.89 -19.99
CA SER A 113 1.72 -12.75 -20.73
C SER A 113 0.94 -11.44 -20.56
N TYR A 114 -0.39 -11.49 -20.56
CA TYR A 114 -1.24 -10.32 -20.32
C TYR A 114 -0.94 -9.62 -18.99
N LEU A 115 -0.60 -10.37 -17.94
CA LEU A 115 -0.24 -9.83 -16.63
C LEU A 115 1.16 -9.21 -16.60
N SER A 116 2.08 -9.74 -17.40
CA SER A 116 3.41 -9.16 -17.61
C SER A 116 3.29 -7.80 -18.30
N ASP A 117 2.45 -7.73 -19.32
CA ASP A 117 2.34 -6.56 -20.20
C ASP A 117 1.45 -5.46 -19.59
N SER A 118 0.52 -5.82 -18.69
CA SER A 118 -0.32 -4.84 -17.97
C SER A 118 0.43 -4.04 -16.90
N GLY A 119 1.63 -4.49 -16.48
CA GLY A 119 2.39 -3.86 -15.40
C GLY A 119 1.81 -4.05 -13.98
N VAL A 120 0.58 -4.56 -13.86
CA VAL A 120 -0.12 -4.70 -12.56
C VAL A 120 0.63 -5.65 -11.62
N THR A 121 1.20 -6.73 -12.16
CA THR A 121 1.95 -7.69 -11.35
C THR A 121 3.28 -7.12 -10.87
N TRP A 122 3.92 -6.26 -11.67
CA TRP A 122 5.13 -5.54 -11.26
C TRP A 122 4.80 -4.56 -10.12
N ALA A 123 3.80 -3.72 -10.32
CA ALA A 123 3.34 -2.78 -9.30
C ALA A 123 2.93 -3.51 -8.01
N SER A 124 2.23 -4.63 -8.11
CA SER A 124 1.85 -5.42 -6.94
C SER A 124 3.07 -6.01 -6.24
N LYS A 125 4.06 -6.55 -6.97
CA LYS A 125 5.30 -7.11 -6.41
C LYS A 125 6.06 -6.08 -5.59
N THR A 126 6.18 -4.84 -6.09
CA THR A 126 6.98 -3.79 -5.45
C THR A 126 6.22 -3.03 -4.35
N VAL A 127 4.90 -2.83 -4.49
CA VAL A 127 4.13 -2.00 -3.56
C VAL A 127 3.54 -2.79 -2.39
N SER A 128 3.19 -4.06 -2.57
CA SER A 128 2.55 -4.86 -1.51
C SER A 128 3.36 -4.93 -0.20
N PRO A 129 4.71 -5.04 -0.22
CA PRO A 129 5.51 -4.97 1.00
C PRO A 129 5.34 -3.65 1.77
N PHE A 130 5.27 -2.52 1.08
CA PHE A 130 5.00 -1.22 1.70
C PHE A 130 3.59 -1.17 2.29
N THR A 131 2.57 -1.66 1.57
CA THR A 131 1.20 -1.71 2.08
C THR A 131 1.14 -2.55 3.36
N ALA A 132 1.79 -3.71 3.38
CA ALA A 132 1.86 -4.59 4.55
C ALA A 132 2.60 -3.93 5.71
N TRP A 133 3.75 -3.31 5.45
CA TRP A 133 4.53 -2.55 6.45
C TRP A 133 3.70 -1.41 7.04
N CYS A 134 3.01 -0.64 6.22
CA CYS A 134 2.19 0.47 6.66
C CYS A 134 1.07 -0.01 7.60
N ASN A 135 0.37 -1.08 7.21
CA ASN A 135 -0.69 -1.68 8.01
C ASN A 135 -0.17 -2.24 9.33
N PHE A 136 0.97 -2.95 9.30
CA PHE A 136 1.58 -3.55 10.49
C PHE A 136 1.98 -2.49 11.52
N ASN A 137 2.52 -1.35 11.06
CA ASN A 137 2.91 -0.24 11.92
C ASN A 137 1.75 0.68 12.29
N ARG A 138 0.53 0.39 11.82
CA ARG A 138 -0.70 1.11 12.15
C ARG A 138 -0.63 2.61 11.88
N PHE A 139 -0.02 3.01 10.76
CA PHE A 139 -0.02 4.42 10.36
C PHE A 139 -1.43 4.85 9.98
N GLU A 140 -1.84 6.02 10.47
CA GLU A 140 -3.05 6.73 10.11
C GLU A 140 -2.75 8.24 10.00
N SER A 141 -3.59 8.99 9.29
CA SER A 141 -3.48 10.45 9.12
C SER A 141 -4.01 11.21 10.32
#